data_AF-A0A2U3I776-F1
#
_entry.id   AF-A0A2U3I776-F1
#
_cell.length_a   1.000
_cell.length_b   1.000
_cell.length_c   1.000
_cell.angle_alpha   90.00
_cell.angle_beta   90.00
_cell.angle_gamma   90.00
#
_symmetry.space_group_name_H-M   'P 1'
#
loop_
_entity.id
_entity.type
_entity.pdbx_description
1 polymer ?
#
loop_
_entity_poly.entity_id
_entity_poly.type
_entity_poly.pdbx_seq_one_letter_code
_entity_poly.pdbx_strand_id
1 'polypeptide(L)'
;MDPLPDIKPQGAFSALLADQDLTHLELVLRRSLACDLGGPLLPPSYWRERLASIMRQSHLSHTQIQTVHRLYLHIDAFEAAGRARDEELRREREQAAAAARAQSA
;
A
#
# COMPACT_ATOMS: atom_id res chain seq x y z
N MET A 1 -39.42 25.51 28.24
CA MET A 1 -39.31 24.34 27.34
C MET A 1 -37.88 24.28 26.88
N ASP A 2 -37.04 23.58 27.63
CA ASP A 2 -35.63 23.37 27.28
C ASP A 2 -35.52 22.55 25.98
N PRO A 3 -34.72 22.97 24.99
CA PRO A 3 -34.39 22.11 23.87
C PRO A 3 -33.42 21.03 24.37
N LEU A 4 -33.82 19.77 24.19
CA LEU A 4 -33.00 18.58 24.37
C LEU A 4 -31.61 18.81 23.73
N PRO A 5 -30.48 18.55 24.41
CA PRO A 5 -29.19 18.62 23.72
C PRO A 5 -29.19 17.56 22.62
N ASP A 6 -28.92 18.01 21.39
CA ASP A 6 -28.63 17.19 20.24
C ASP A 6 -27.36 16.38 20.56
N ILE A 7 -27.55 15.19 21.17
CA ILE A 7 -26.49 14.22 21.37
C ILE A 7 -26.21 13.61 20.01
N LYS A 8 -25.48 14.36 19.20
CA LYS A 8 -25.02 13.90 17.90
C LYS A 8 -23.92 12.85 18.17
N PRO A 9 -24.09 11.57 17.80
CA PRO A 9 -23.09 10.54 18.03
C PRO A 9 -21.95 10.68 17.01
N GLN A 10 -21.20 11.78 17.07
CA GLN A 10 -20.28 12.19 15.99
C GLN A 10 -18.93 11.46 16.03
N GLY A 11 -18.53 10.92 17.19
CA GLY A 11 -17.21 10.28 17.33
C GLY A 11 -17.16 8.83 16.85
N ALA A 12 -18.02 7.97 17.41
CA ALA A 12 -17.96 6.54 17.18
C ALA A 12 -18.42 6.13 15.76
N PHE A 13 -19.40 6.83 15.19
CA PHE A 13 -19.92 6.52 13.85
C PHE A 13 -18.95 6.96 12.73
N SER A 14 -18.28 8.10 12.92
CA SER A 14 -17.23 8.56 12.00
C SER A 14 -15.98 7.68 12.07
N ALA A 15 -15.64 7.17 13.26
CA ALA A 15 -14.55 6.22 13.43
C ALA A 15 -14.88 4.85 12.78
N LEU A 16 -16.09 4.33 12.95
CA LEU A 16 -16.53 3.07 12.34
C LEU A 16 -16.60 3.15 10.81
N LEU A 17 -17.03 4.30 10.26
CA LEU A 17 -17.03 4.55 8.82
C LEU A 17 -15.60 4.63 8.28
N ALA A 18 -14.71 5.33 8.99
CA ALA A 18 -13.28 5.36 8.65
C ALA A 18 -12.59 3.99 8.79
N ASP A 19 -13.03 3.13 9.72
CA ASP A 19 -12.53 1.74 9.85
C ASP A 19 -12.96 0.89 8.65
N GLN A 20 -14.21 1.02 8.20
CA GLN A 20 -14.70 0.33 7.00
C GLN A 20 -14.00 0.83 5.74
N ASP A 21 -13.80 2.14 5.61
CA ASP A 21 -13.08 2.75 4.48
C ASP A 21 -11.61 2.30 4.46
N LEU A 22 -10.94 2.21 5.61
CA LEU A 22 -9.57 1.71 5.70
C LEU A 22 -9.47 0.21 5.40
N THR A 23 -10.43 -0.60 5.84
CA THR A 23 -10.48 -2.03 5.50
C THR A 23 -10.70 -2.23 4.01
N HIS A 24 -11.59 -1.43 3.40
CA HIS A 24 -11.80 -1.44 1.96
C HIS A 24 -10.53 -1.00 1.21
N LEU A 25 -9.87 0.06 1.69
CA LEU A 25 -8.63 0.55 1.12
C LEU A 25 -7.51 -0.50 1.20
N GLU A 26 -7.39 -1.23 2.30
CA GLU A 26 -6.46 -2.36 2.41
C GLU A 26 -6.71 -3.39 1.31
N LEU A 27 -7.97 -3.82 1.13
CA LEU A 27 -8.32 -4.83 0.14
C LEU A 27 -8.01 -4.36 -1.28
N VAL A 28 -8.36 -3.11 -1.61
CA VAL A 28 -8.09 -2.52 -2.93
C VAL A 28 -6.60 -2.35 -3.16
N LEU A 29 -5.84 -1.88 -2.17
CA LEU A 29 -4.39 -1.74 -2.25
C LEU A 29 -3.74 -3.09 -2.55
N ARG A 30 -4.04 -4.11 -1.75
CA ARG A 30 -3.48 -5.47 -1.92
C ARG A 30 -3.83 -6.04 -3.29
N ARG A 31 -5.08 -5.87 -3.74
CA ARG A 31 -5.52 -6.34 -5.06
C ARG A 31 -4.88 -5.56 -6.22
N SER A 32 -4.62 -4.26 -6.03
CA SER A 32 -3.96 -3.44 -7.04
C SER A 32 -2.48 -3.77 -7.20
N LEU A 33 -1.80 -4.10 -6.11
CA LEU A 33 -0.39 -4.55 -6.11
C LEU A 33 -0.25 -5.97 -6.67
N ALA A 34 -1.24 -6.84 -6.43
CA ALA A 34 -1.27 -8.20 -6.95
C ALA A 34 -1.77 -8.31 -8.41
N CYS A 35 -2.17 -7.21 -9.07
CA CYS A 35 -2.70 -7.28 -10.43
C CYS A 35 -1.57 -7.62 -11.42
N ASP A 36 -1.53 -8.89 -11.81
CA ASP A 36 -0.47 -9.53 -12.62
C ASP A 36 -0.63 -9.29 -14.14
N LEU A 37 -1.56 -8.42 -14.55
CA LEU A 37 -1.83 -8.06 -15.95
C LEU A 37 -0.96 -6.88 -16.41
N GLY A 38 0.37 -7.04 -16.34
CA GLY A 38 1.33 -6.07 -16.91
C GLY A 38 1.89 -5.02 -15.96
N GLY A 39 1.66 -5.16 -14.64
CA GLY A 39 2.17 -4.29 -13.59
C GLY A 39 1.07 -3.81 -12.64
N PRO A 40 1.44 -3.23 -11.48
CA PRO A 40 0.46 -2.74 -10.52
C PRO A 40 -0.40 -1.65 -11.19
N LEU A 41 -1.73 -1.79 -11.12
CA LEU A 41 -2.68 -0.85 -11.73
C LEU A 41 -2.42 0.61 -11.28
N LEU A 42 -1.93 0.75 -10.06
CA LEU A 42 -1.50 2.01 -9.47
C LEU A 42 -0.11 1.82 -8.87
N PRO A 43 0.86 2.71 -9.14
CA PRO A 43 2.20 2.57 -8.61
C PRO A 43 2.22 2.70 -7.08
N PRO A 44 3.19 2.07 -6.39
CA PRO A 44 3.44 2.24 -4.95
C PRO A 44 3.43 3.69 -4.46
N SER A 45 3.97 4.62 -5.26
CA SER A 45 4.01 6.06 -4.97
C SER A 45 2.62 6.68 -4.78
N TYR A 46 1.67 6.32 -5.64
CA TYR A 46 0.29 6.80 -5.57
C TYR A 46 -0.37 6.41 -4.23
N TRP A 47 -0.18 5.16 -3.80
CA TRP A 47 -0.72 4.68 -2.53
C TRP A 47 -0.09 5.37 -1.33
N ARG A 48 1.22 5.65 -1.36
CA ARG A 48 1.88 6.42 -0.30
C ARG A 48 1.32 7.83 -0.17
N GLU A 49 1.07 8.52 -1.27
CA GLU A 49 0.47 9.86 -1.27
C GLU A 49 -0.96 9.84 -0.73
N ARG A 50 -1.77 8.86 -1.16
CA ARG A 50 -3.13 8.68 -0.69
C ARG A 50 -3.19 8.39 0.82
N LEU A 51 -2.35 7.49 1.32
CA LEU A 51 -2.24 7.20 2.76
C LEU A 51 -1.80 8.44 3.55
N ALA A 52 -0.87 9.23 3.02
CA ALA A 52 -0.42 10.46 3.65
C ALA A 52 -1.54 11.52 3.69
N SER A 53 -2.39 11.58 2.66
CA SER A 53 -3.57 12.45 2.66
C SER A 53 -4.59 12.03 3.71
N ILE A 54 -4.86 10.73 3.84
CA ILE A 54 -5.78 10.17 4.84
C ILE A 54 -5.29 10.47 6.26
N MET A 55 -4.00 10.30 6.52
CA MET A 55 -3.41 10.65 7.82
C MET A 55 -3.50 12.13 8.16
N ARG A 56 -3.48 13.03 7.17
CA ARG A 56 -3.58 14.48 7.39
C ARG A 56 -5.01 14.98 7.58
N GLN A 57 -6.00 14.31 6.98
CA GLN A 57 -7.38 14.78 6.94
C GLN A 57 -8.27 14.15 8.03
N SER A 58 -7.87 12.99 8.57
CA SER A 58 -8.72 12.21 9.46
C SER A 58 -8.20 12.20 10.89
N HIS A 59 -9.11 12.36 11.87
CA HIS A 59 -8.82 12.03 13.26
C HIS A 59 -8.83 10.50 13.42
N LEU A 60 -7.71 9.88 13.07
CA LEU A 60 -7.57 8.43 13.09
C LEU A 60 -7.50 7.91 14.53
N SER A 61 -8.23 6.82 14.81
CA SER A 61 -8.07 6.05 16.04
C SER A 61 -6.71 5.34 16.06
N HIS A 62 -6.27 4.90 17.24
CA HIS A 62 -5.01 4.16 17.37
C HIS A 62 -4.97 2.92 16.45
N THR A 63 -6.08 2.18 16.36
CA THR A 63 -6.21 1.00 15.48
C THR A 63 -6.12 1.36 14.00
N GLN A 64 -6.66 2.51 13.62
CA GLN A 64 -6.58 3.03 12.25
C GLN A 64 -5.16 3.41 11.87
N ILE A 65 -4.43 4.06 12.78
CA ILE A 65 -3.02 4.40 12.61
C ILE A 65 -2.18 3.12 12.44
N GLN A 66 -2.40 2.10 13.27
CA GLN A 66 -1.73 0.80 13.13
C GLN A 66 -2.04 0.14 11.78
N THR A 67 -3.28 0.25 11.29
CA THR A 67 -3.68 -0.29 9.99
C THR A 67 -2.98 0.45 8.85
N VAL A 68 -2.96 1.78 8.87
CA VAL A 68 -2.19 2.58 7.90
C VAL A 68 -0.71 2.23 7.92
N HIS A 69 -0.11 2.04 9.11
CA HIS A 69 1.29 1.62 9.23
C HIS A 69 1.54 0.25 8.59
N ARG A 70 0.65 -0.73 8.82
CA ARG A 70 0.72 -2.04 8.16
C ARG A 70 0.62 -1.93 6.64
N LEU A 71 -0.18 -1.00 6.12
CA LEU A 71 -0.28 -0.75 4.68
C LEU A 71 1.02 -0.18 4.10
N TYR A 72 1.68 0.75 4.79
CA TYR A 72 3.00 1.24 4.39
C TYR A 72 4.03 0.11 4.32
N LEU A 73 4.08 -0.76 5.34
CA LEU A 73 4.97 -1.92 5.32
C LEU A 73 4.68 -2.88 4.15
N HIS A 74 3.40 -3.04 3.78
CA HIS A 74 3.02 -3.87 2.65
C HIS A 74 3.51 -3.30 1.32
N ILE A 75 3.41 -1.98 1.14
CA ILE A 75 3.97 -1.28 -0.03
C ILE A 75 5.50 -1.45 -0.07
N ASP A 76 6.18 -1.25 1.05
CA ASP A 76 7.64 -1.35 1.13
C ASP A 76 8.12 -2.78 0.80
N ALA A 77 7.42 -3.80 1.30
CA ALA A 77 7.70 -5.19 1.00
C ALA A 77 7.51 -5.51 -0.49
N PHE A 78 6.47 -4.97 -1.12
CA PHE A 78 6.24 -5.12 -2.56
C PHE A 78 7.38 -4.49 -3.38
N GLU A 79 7.79 -3.27 -3.04
CA GLU A 79 8.91 -2.63 -3.73
C GLU A 79 10.24 -3.37 -3.52
N ALA A 80 10.48 -3.89 -2.31
CA ALA A 80 11.66 -4.69 -2.02
C ALA A 80 11.69 -6.00 -2.84
N ALA A 81 10.55 -6.67 -2.96
CA ALA A 81 10.41 -7.87 -3.79
C ALA A 81 10.64 -7.55 -5.28
N GLY A 82 10.11 -6.42 -5.78
CA GLY A 82 10.37 -5.95 -7.14
C GLY A 82 11.87 -5.73 -7.42
N ARG A 83 12.56 -5.00 -6.52
CA ARG A 83 14.01 -4.77 -6.64
C ARG A 83 14.83 -6.06 -6.64
N ALA A 84 14.48 -7.01 -5.78
CA ALA A 84 15.18 -8.30 -5.70
C ALA A 84 15.06 -9.09 -7.01
N ARG A 85 13.85 -9.12 -7.60
CA ARG A 85 13.58 -9.77 -8.89
C ARG A 85 14.36 -9.14 -10.03
N ASP A 86 14.42 -7.80 -10.08
CA ASP A 86 15.17 -7.08 -11.11
C ASP A 86 16.68 -7.34 -11.00
N GLU A 87 17.21 -7.41 -9.77
CA GLU A 87 18.61 -7.73 -9.53
C GLU A 87 18.96 -9.16 -9.95
N GLU A 88 18.09 -10.13 -9.66
CA GLU A 88 18.24 -11.52 -10.10
C GLU A 88 18.28 -11.61 -11.63
N LEU A 89 17.31 -11.01 -12.32
CA LEU A 89 17.26 -10.98 -13.78
C LEU A 89 18.51 -10.32 -14.39
N ARG A 90 19.04 -9.27 -13.76
CA ARG A 90 20.29 -8.63 -14.20
C ARG A 90 21.47 -9.59 -14.05
N ARG A 91 21.60 -10.29 -12.91
CA ARG A 91 22.66 -11.26 -12.67
C ARG A 91 22.60 -12.41 -13.68
N GLU A 92 21.40 -12.93 -13.96
CA GLU A 92 21.20 -13.96 -14.99
C GLU A 92 21.67 -13.50 -16.37
N ARG A 93 21.33 -12.26 -16.77
CA ARG A 93 21.77 -11.67 -18.05
C ARG A 93 23.29 -11.49 -18.12
N GLU A 94 23.90 -11.03 -17.04
CA GLU A 94 25.36 -10.86 -16.94
C GLU A 94 26.07 -12.22 -17.01
N GLN A 95 25.55 -13.24 -16.32
CA GLN A 95 26.06 -14.61 -16.38
C GLN A 95 25.92 -15.20 -17.79
N ALA A 96 24.76 -15.04 -18.43
CA ALA A 96 24.53 -15.49 -19.80
C ALA A 96 25.49 -14.80 -20.79
N ALA A 97 25.73 -13.50 -20.64
CA ALA A 97 26.68 -12.76 -21.47
C ALA A 97 28.13 -13.22 -21.24
N ALA A 98 28.53 -13.50 -20.00
CA ALA A 98 29.85 -14.02 -19.68
C ALA A 98 30.06 -15.43 -20.26
N ALA A 99 29.06 -16.32 -20.13
CA ALA A 99 29.10 -17.66 -20.70
C ALA A 99 29.19 -17.65 -22.23
N ALA A 100 28.46 -16.74 -22.91
CA ALA A 100 28.52 -16.59 -24.36
C ALA A 100 29.90 -16.11 -24.84
N ARG A 101 30.54 -15.20 -24.10
CA ARG A 101 31.92 -14.74 -24.39
C ARG A 101 32.94 -15.85 -24.21
N ALA A 102 32.82 -16.66 -23.14
CA ALA A 102 33.73 -17.77 -22.88
C ALA A 102 33.63 -18.91 -23.91
N GLN A 103 32.46 -19.10 -24.54
CA GLN A 103 32.26 -20.10 -25.60
C GLN A 103 32.76 -19.64 -26.97
N SER A 104 33.02 -18.33 -27.13
CA SER A 104 33.46 -17.73 -28.40
C SER A 104 34.97 -17.43 -28.42
N ALA A 105 35.69 -17.80 -27.36
CA ALA A 105 37.13 -17.62 -27.17
C ALA A 105 37.83 -18.98 -27.17
#